data_AF-A0A2W5YNM4-F1
#
_entry.id   AF-A0A2W5YNM4-F1
#
_cell.length_a   1.000
_cell.length_b   1.000
_cell.length_c   1.000
_cell.angle_alpha   90.00
_cell.angle_beta   90.00
_cell.angle_gamma   90.00
#
_symmetry.space_group_name_H-M   'P 1'
#
loop_
_entity.id
_entity.type
_entity.pdbx_description
1 polymer ?
#
loop_
_entity_poly.entity_id
_entity_poly.type
_entity_poly.pdbx_seq_one_letter_code
_entity_poly.pdbx_strand_id
1 'polypeptide(L)'
;MVQAIPLAPADVRVTAAEKTVRPLLFVGLPLAVLWFVCCRHLSQEWHFNEQYSYGWFVPFFALYLFWLRWVEGRPARRMKDEGGRMKFLALTLIAGCAIILLPLRVFEVASSDYRPLGWLHALAAVTITLGVLFLIGGWAWLRHFSFPVFFFLPAVPWVTAIEAPIIEGLMRGIAALAAETLALFGVPRRRKRIFCACRAASSA
;
A
#
# COMPACT_ATOMS: atom_id res chain seq x y z
N MET A 1 27.61 39.86 34.84
CA MET A 1 28.20 38.75 34.07
C MET A 1 27.22 38.31 33.00
N VAL A 2 27.31 38.91 31.81
CA VAL A 2 26.52 38.51 30.64
C VAL A 2 27.39 37.54 29.85
N GLN A 3 27.01 36.26 29.78
CA GLN A 3 27.73 35.29 28.95
C GLN A 3 27.48 35.63 27.47
N ALA A 4 28.56 35.86 26.74
CA ALA A 4 28.52 35.99 25.29
C ALA A 4 28.09 34.66 24.66
N ILE A 5 26.94 34.66 23.99
CA ILE A 5 26.49 33.56 23.13
C ILE A 5 27.50 33.48 21.97
N PRO A 6 28.21 32.37 21.74
CA PRO A 6 29.14 32.27 20.62
C PRO A 6 28.34 32.22 19.32
N LEU A 7 28.32 33.34 18.59
CA LEU A 7 27.74 33.41 17.24
C LEU A 7 28.66 32.67 16.27
N ALA A 8 28.42 31.37 16.07
CA ALA A 8 29.04 30.60 15.01
C ALA A 8 28.87 31.33 13.67
N PRO A 9 29.94 31.50 12.86
CA PRO A 9 29.92 32.36 11.69
C PRO A 9 28.96 31.80 10.63
N ALA A 10 28.29 32.69 9.90
CA ALA A 10 27.16 32.37 9.03
C ALA A 10 27.51 31.40 7.88
N ASP A 11 28.77 31.40 7.45
CA ASP A 11 29.36 30.50 6.46
C ASP A 11 29.37 29.02 6.90
N VAL A 12 29.65 28.75 8.18
CA VAL A 12 29.62 27.40 8.74
C VAL A 12 28.20 26.86 8.82
N ARG A 13 27.20 27.72 9.08
CA ARG A 13 25.78 27.32 9.13
C ARG A 13 25.23 26.98 7.74
N VAL A 14 25.59 27.74 6.71
CA VAL A 14 25.15 27.51 5.33
C VAL A 14 25.77 26.24 4.75
N THR A 15 27.07 26.01 4.97
CA THR A 15 27.76 24.82 4.46
C THR A 15 27.33 23.52 5.17
N ALA A 16 27.05 23.58 6.47
CA ALA A 16 26.51 22.45 7.22
C ALA A 16 25.06 22.12 6.83
N ALA A 17 24.23 23.15 6.60
CA ALA A 17 22.87 22.98 6.10
C ALA A 17 22.90 22.35 4.69
N GLU A 18 23.66 22.92 3.74
CA GLU A 18 23.78 22.40 2.37
C GLU A 18 24.24 20.93 2.31
N LYS A 19 25.22 20.54 3.12
CA LYS A 19 25.69 19.14 3.20
C LYS A 19 24.61 18.17 3.66
N THR A 20 23.63 18.64 4.45
CA THR A 20 22.55 17.81 5.01
C THR A 20 21.34 17.74 4.07
N VAL A 21 21.03 18.82 3.34
CA VAL A 21 19.84 18.86 2.46
C VAL A 21 20.06 18.08 1.15
N ARG A 22 21.28 18.11 0.59
CA ARG A 22 21.61 17.42 -0.67
C ARG A 22 21.31 15.91 -0.64
N PRO A 23 21.80 15.10 0.31
CA PRO A 23 21.51 13.67 0.33
C PRO A 23 20.03 13.37 0.58
N LEU A 24 19.34 14.24 1.34
CA LEU A 24 17.90 14.10 1.57
C LEU A 24 17.10 14.34 0.29
N LEU A 25 17.50 15.31 -0.54
CA LEU A 25 16.90 15.56 -1.85
C LEU A 25 17.17 14.42 -2.84
N PHE A 26 18.41 13.91 -2.90
CA PHE A 26 18.76 12.80 -3.80
C PHE A 26 17.98 11.51 -3.55
N VAL A 27 17.59 11.26 -2.29
CA VAL A 27 16.78 10.08 -1.91
C VAL A 27 15.29 10.40 -1.90
N GLY A 28 14.92 11.57 -1.39
CA GLY A 28 13.53 12.00 -1.27
C GLY A 28 12.84 12.24 -2.61
N LEU A 29 13.55 12.81 -3.59
CA LEU A 29 13.00 13.10 -4.91
C LEU A 29 12.59 11.83 -5.69
N PRO A 30 13.44 10.79 -5.86
CA PRO A 30 13.02 9.57 -6.55
C PRO A 30 11.91 8.84 -5.80
N LEU A 31 11.90 8.88 -4.47
CA LEU A 31 10.79 8.34 -3.67
C LEU A 31 9.49 9.10 -3.95
N ALA A 32 9.53 10.43 -3.96
CA ALA A 32 8.35 11.25 -4.26
C ALA A 32 7.84 11.00 -5.68
N VAL A 33 8.73 10.88 -6.66
CA VAL A 33 8.37 10.54 -8.05
C VAL A 33 7.73 9.15 -8.11
N LEU A 34 8.32 8.15 -7.45
CA LEU A 34 7.78 6.78 -7.39
C LEU A 34 6.36 6.75 -6.81
N TRP A 35 6.15 7.42 -5.68
CA TRP A 35 4.83 7.51 -5.05
C TRP A 35 3.83 8.32 -5.87
N PHE A 36 4.26 9.44 -6.47
CA PHE A 36 3.42 10.23 -7.37
C PHE A 36 2.94 9.41 -8.56
N VAL A 37 3.85 8.65 -9.16
CA VAL A 37 3.57 7.73 -10.25
C VAL A 37 2.56 6.66 -9.84
N CYS A 38 2.75 6.05 -8.67
CA CYS A 38 1.83 5.06 -8.11
C CYS A 38 0.43 5.66 -7.90
N CYS A 39 0.35 6.84 -7.27
CA CYS A 39 -0.91 7.57 -7.07
C CYS A 39 -1.55 7.94 -8.41
N ARG A 40 -0.77 8.33 -9.42
CA ARG A 40 -1.30 8.68 -10.73
C ARG A 40 -1.91 7.47 -11.44
N HIS A 41 -1.31 6.30 -11.31
CA HIS A 41 -1.90 5.06 -11.82
C HIS A 41 -3.22 4.73 -11.09
N LEU A 42 -3.21 4.75 -9.76
CA LEU A 42 -4.38 4.46 -8.92
C LEU A 42 -5.50 5.51 -9.02
N SER A 43 -5.18 6.76 -9.40
CA SER A 43 -6.17 7.84 -9.51
C SER A 43 -7.27 7.58 -10.53
N GLN A 44 -7.02 6.73 -11.53
CA GLN A 44 -8.03 6.33 -12.50
C GLN A 44 -9.14 5.54 -11.79
N GLU A 45 -8.76 4.56 -10.98
CA GLU A 45 -9.67 3.74 -10.19
C GLU A 45 -10.40 4.58 -9.14
N TRP A 46 -9.72 5.50 -8.47
CA TRP A 46 -10.37 6.38 -7.48
C TRP A 46 -11.36 7.39 -8.09
N HIS A 47 -11.23 7.68 -9.39
CA HIS A 47 -12.15 8.58 -10.08
C HIS A 47 -13.35 7.85 -10.68
N PHE A 48 -13.11 6.71 -11.34
CA PHE A 48 -14.16 5.97 -12.05
C PHE A 48 -14.92 4.98 -11.19
N ASN A 49 -14.33 4.52 -10.08
CA ASN A 49 -14.96 3.54 -9.21
C ASN A 49 -15.42 4.18 -7.89
N GLU A 50 -16.74 4.36 -7.76
CA GLU A 50 -17.36 4.93 -6.55
C GLU A 50 -16.97 4.16 -5.28
N GLN A 51 -16.80 2.84 -5.36
CA GLN A 51 -16.38 1.99 -4.24
C GLN A 51 -14.99 2.35 -3.73
N TYR A 52 -14.10 2.89 -4.57
CA TYR A 52 -12.72 3.26 -4.22
C TYR A 52 -12.48 4.77 -4.24
N SER A 53 -13.53 5.59 -4.32
CA SER A 53 -13.40 7.05 -4.38
C SER A 53 -12.68 7.65 -3.16
N TYR A 54 -12.78 7.00 -1.99
CA TYR A 54 -12.05 7.37 -0.78
C TYR A 54 -10.51 7.33 -0.94
N GLY A 55 -10.00 6.62 -1.95
CA GLY A 55 -8.57 6.49 -2.24
C GLY A 55 -7.87 7.83 -2.43
N TRP A 56 -8.58 8.86 -2.90
CA TRP A 56 -8.05 10.22 -3.02
C TRP A 56 -7.55 10.82 -1.70
N PHE A 57 -8.16 10.46 -0.56
CA PHE A 57 -7.77 10.98 0.74
C PHE A 57 -6.57 10.25 1.34
N VAL A 58 -6.38 8.99 0.99
CA VAL A 58 -5.35 8.12 1.57
C VAL A 58 -3.92 8.65 1.41
N PRO A 59 -3.43 9.15 0.26
CA PRO A 59 -2.07 9.68 0.15
C PRO A 59 -1.83 10.87 1.08
N PHE A 60 -2.84 11.73 1.28
CA PHE A 60 -2.74 12.88 2.20
C PHE A 60 -2.67 12.42 3.66
N PHE A 61 -3.51 11.46 4.05
CA PHE A 61 -3.45 10.87 5.39
C PHE A 61 -2.14 10.13 5.65
N ALA A 62 -1.62 9.37 4.68
CA ALA A 62 -0.34 8.69 4.79
C ALA A 62 0.80 9.69 4.98
N LEU A 63 0.82 10.78 4.21
CA LEU A 63 1.78 11.87 4.36
C LEU A 63 1.66 12.55 5.73
N TYR A 64 0.44 12.82 6.18
CA TYR A 64 0.18 13.44 7.49
C TYR A 64 0.63 12.54 8.64
N LEU A 65 0.32 11.24 8.59
CA LEU A 65 0.79 10.26 9.59
C LEU A 65 2.31 10.15 9.59
N PHE A 66 2.93 10.17 8.40
CA PHE A 66 4.38 10.19 8.28
C PHE A 66 4.97 11.45 8.89
N TRP A 67 4.37 12.61 8.63
CA TRP A 67 4.77 13.90 9.18
C TRP A 67 4.65 13.95 10.69
N LEU A 68 3.50 13.55 11.25
CA LEU A 68 3.29 13.48 12.69
C LEU A 68 4.38 12.63 13.34
N ARG A 69 4.66 11.48 12.75
CA ARG A 69 5.64 10.53 13.25
C ARG A 69 7.09 10.99 13.10
N TRP A 70 7.34 11.89 12.15
CA TRP A 70 8.61 12.58 11.97
C TRP A 70 8.83 13.64 13.06
N VAL A 71 7.78 14.39 13.41
CA VAL A 71 7.80 15.46 14.42
C VAL A 71 7.87 14.90 15.85
N GLU A 72 7.09 13.86 16.15
CA GLU A 72 6.94 13.28 17.49
C GLU A 72 8.23 12.62 18.04
N GLY A 73 9.21 12.40 17.17
CA GLY A 73 10.56 12.01 17.54
C GLY A 73 11.03 10.78 16.78
N ARG A 74 12.26 10.86 16.28
CA ARG A 74 12.94 9.75 15.61
C ARG A 74 13.53 8.84 16.69
N PRO A 75 13.26 7.51 16.66
CA PRO A 75 13.92 6.62 17.60
C PRO A 75 15.43 6.74 17.41
N ALA A 76 16.17 6.89 18.53
CA ALA A 76 17.61 6.95 18.49
C ALA A 76 18.14 5.75 17.71
N ARG A 77 19.06 5.99 16.78
CA ARG A 77 19.68 4.91 16.01
C ARG A 77 20.35 3.97 17.01
N ARG A 78 19.69 2.85 17.29
CA ARG A 78 20.27 1.85 18.18
C ARG A 78 21.47 1.31 17.40
N MET A 79 22.68 1.59 17.89
CA MET A 79 23.94 1.01 17.41
C MET A 79 24.00 -0.50 17.70
N LYS A 80 22.89 -1.21 17.53
CA LYS A 80 22.99 -2.65 17.34
C LYS A 80 23.58 -2.78 15.95
N ASP A 81 24.76 -3.38 15.84
CA ASP A 81 25.43 -3.60 14.58
C ASP A 81 24.54 -4.52 13.73
N GLU A 82 23.62 -3.90 12.98
CA GLU A 82 22.76 -4.60 12.03
C GLU A 82 23.71 -5.17 10.99
N GLY A 83 23.97 -6.48 11.09
CA GLY A 83 25.03 -7.16 10.35
C GLY A 83 24.95 -6.84 8.86
N GLY A 84 26.12 -6.67 8.22
CA GLY A 84 26.23 -6.25 6.81
C GLY A 84 25.35 -7.05 5.84
N ARG A 85 25.06 -8.32 6.16
CA ARG A 85 24.10 -9.17 5.44
C ARG A 85 22.69 -8.57 5.32
N MET A 86 22.15 -7.97 6.38
CA MET A 86 20.79 -7.39 6.36
C MET A 86 20.74 -6.11 5.51
N LYS A 87 21.80 -5.30 5.56
CA LYS A 87 21.94 -4.12 4.70
C LYS A 87 22.08 -4.52 3.23
N PHE A 88 22.88 -5.55 2.95
CA PHE A 88 22.99 -6.12 1.62
C PHE A 88 21.64 -6.66 1.12
N LEU A 89 20.91 -7.40 1.95
CA LEU A 89 19.57 -7.88 1.61
C LEU A 89 18.59 -6.73 1.33
N ALA A 90 18.62 -5.67 2.13
CA ALA A 90 17.79 -4.49 1.88
C ALA A 90 18.15 -3.81 0.54
N LEU A 91 19.44 -3.67 0.25
CA LEU A 91 19.93 -3.11 -1.02
C LEU A 91 19.55 -3.99 -2.23
N THR A 92 19.71 -5.30 -2.14
CA THR A 92 19.33 -6.22 -3.21
C THR A 92 17.81 -6.22 -3.44
N LEU A 93 17.02 -6.12 -2.37
CA LEU A 93 15.57 -6.02 -2.46
C LEU A 93 15.13 -4.70 -3.11
N ILE A 94 15.72 -3.56 -2.68
CA ILE A 94 15.48 -2.25 -3.31
C ILE A 94 15.84 -2.29 -4.79
N ALA A 95 17.02 -2.81 -5.13
CA ALA A 95 17.48 -2.90 -6.51
C ALA A 95 16.58 -3.83 -7.35
N GLY A 96 16.20 -4.99 -6.79
CA GLY A 96 15.27 -5.93 -7.43
C GLY A 96 13.91 -5.29 -7.72
N CYS A 97 13.31 -4.61 -6.73
CA CYS A 97 12.06 -3.88 -6.93
C CYS A 97 12.20 -2.75 -7.96
N ALA A 98 13.30 -1.99 -7.93
CA ALA A 98 13.55 -0.93 -8.90
C ALA A 98 13.70 -1.46 -10.34
N ILE A 99 14.38 -2.59 -10.51
CA ILE A 99 14.53 -3.25 -11.81
C ILE A 99 13.18 -3.79 -12.30
N ILE A 100 12.38 -4.41 -11.43
CA ILE A 100 11.05 -4.94 -11.78
C ILE A 100 10.08 -3.81 -12.16
N LEU A 101 10.21 -2.64 -11.54
CA LEU A 101 9.36 -1.50 -11.88
C LEU A 101 9.55 -1.06 -13.35
N LEU A 102 10.75 -1.12 -13.92
CA LEU A 102 10.99 -0.69 -15.31
C LEU A 102 10.12 -1.41 -16.35
N PRO A 103 10.11 -2.76 -16.46
CA PRO A 103 9.21 -3.46 -17.35
C PRO A 103 7.75 -3.30 -16.91
N LEU A 104 7.47 -3.22 -15.60
CA LEU A 104 6.11 -3.03 -15.09
C LEU A 104 5.47 -1.77 -15.67
N ARG A 105 6.24 -0.68 -15.84
CA ARG A 105 5.74 0.56 -16.46
C ARG A 105 5.29 0.38 -17.91
N VAL A 106 5.98 -0.48 -18.68
CA VAL A 106 5.58 -0.78 -20.06
C VAL A 106 4.22 -1.49 -20.07
N PHE A 107 4.02 -2.42 -19.14
CA PHE A 107 2.75 -3.12 -18.99
C PHE A 107 1.63 -2.23 -18.47
N GLU A 108 1.90 -1.35 -17.49
CA GLU A 108 0.90 -0.41 -16.95
C GLU A 108 0.36 0.56 -18.00
N VAL A 109 1.21 0.98 -18.95
CA VAL A 109 0.79 1.85 -20.06
C VAL A 109 -0.03 1.07 -21.09
N ALA A 110 0.25 -0.23 -21.27
CA ALA A 110 -0.46 -1.09 -22.22
C ALA A 110 -1.81 -1.61 -21.70
N SER A 111 -1.94 -1.85 -20.39
CA SER A 111 -3.16 -2.34 -19.76
C SER A 111 -3.39 -1.72 -18.38
N SER A 112 -4.13 -0.61 -18.34
CA SER A 112 -4.43 0.14 -17.11
C SER A 112 -5.30 -0.60 -16.11
N ASP A 113 -6.15 -1.53 -16.58
CA ASP A 113 -7.26 -2.06 -15.77
C ASP A 113 -6.87 -3.32 -14.97
N TYR A 114 -5.61 -3.76 -15.10
CA TYR A 114 -5.13 -4.98 -14.46
C TYR A 114 -4.75 -4.73 -13.00
N ARG A 115 -5.72 -4.91 -12.09
CA ARG A 115 -5.57 -4.68 -10.64
C ARG A 115 -4.33 -5.32 -9.98
N PRO A 116 -3.89 -6.55 -10.33
CA PRO A 116 -2.66 -7.13 -9.78
C PRO A 116 -1.40 -6.30 -10.08
N LEU A 117 -1.39 -5.58 -11.20
CA LEU A 117 -0.28 -4.72 -11.60
C LEU A 117 -0.12 -3.54 -10.63
N GLY A 118 -1.24 -2.91 -10.24
CA GLY A 118 -1.27 -1.85 -9.24
C GLY A 118 -0.78 -2.32 -7.87
N TRP A 119 -1.12 -3.56 -7.46
CA TRP A 119 -0.56 -4.19 -6.25
C TRP A 119 0.94 -4.38 -6.33
N LEU A 120 1.47 -4.85 -7.46
CA LEU A 120 2.91 -5.04 -7.64
C LEU A 120 3.67 -3.71 -7.54
N HIS A 121 3.14 -2.65 -8.14
CA HIS A 121 3.69 -1.30 -8.02
C HIS A 121 3.68 -0.80 -6.58
N ALA A 122 2.53 -0.88 -5.91
CA ALA A 122 2.36 -0.41 -4.54
C ALA A 122 3.28 -1.17 -3.58
N LEU A 123 3.37 -2.50 -3.70
CA LEU A 123 4.28 -3.32 -2.89
C LEU A 123 5.75 -3.01 -3.15
N ALA A 124 6.13 -2.76 -4.41
CA ALA A 124 7.48 -2.31 -4.74
C ALA A 124 7.80 -0.94 -4.11
N ALA A 125 6.87 0.02 -4.19
CA ALA A 125 7.03 1.34 -3.57
C ALA A 125 7.15 1.28 -2.04
N VAL A 126 6.30 0.47 -1.40
CA VAL A 126 6.37 0.18 0.05
C VAL A 126 7.72 -0.44 0.42
N THR A 127 8.15 -1.47 -0.32
CA THR A 127 9.40 -2.18 -0.07
C THR A 127 10.62 -1.27 -0.21
N ILE A 128 10.66 -0.46 -1.26
CA ILE A 128 11.72 0.54 -1.48
C ILE A 128 11.74 1.56 -0.35
N THR A 129 10.58 2.08 0.04
CA THR A 129 10.46 3.09 1.12
C THR A 129 10.93 2.52 2.47
N LEU A 130 10.48 1.33 2.84
CA LEU A 130 10.89 0.67 4.08
C LEU A 130 12.38 0.30 4.05
N GLY A 131 12.90 -0.14 2.91
CA GLY A 131 14.32 -0.42 2.72
C GLY A 131 15.19 0.81 2.92
N VAL A 132 14.80 1.96 2.35
CA VAL A 132 15.49 3.24 2.55
C VAL A 132 15.46 3.66 4.03
N LEU A 133 14.30 3.55 4.69
CA LEU A 133 14.16 3.87 6.12
C LEU A 133 15.01 2.94 7.00
N PHE A 134 15.13 1.66 6.63
CA PHE A 134 16.01 0.70 7.29
C PHE A 134 17.49 1.06 7.12
N LEU A 135 17.92 1.51 5.94
CA LEU A 135 19.31 1.93 5.73
C LEU A 135 19.68 3.20 6.53
N ILE A 136 18.73 4.12 6.71
CA ILE A 136 18.92 5.37 7.47
C ILE A 136 18.96 5.10 8.98
N GLY A 137 17.98 4.37 9.52
CA GLY A 137 17.76 4.29 10.96
C GLY A 137 17.60 2.88 11.54
N GLY A 138 17.73 1.85 10.69
CA GLY A 138 17.68 0.45 11.10
C GLY A 138 16.27 -0.05 11.42
N TRP A 139 16.21 -1.13 12.19
CA TRP A 139 14.96 -1.85 12.47
C TRP A 139 13.96 -1.05 13.32
N ALA A 140 14.46 -0.17 14.20
CA ALA A 140 13.60 0.70 15.01
C ALA A 140 12.81 1.69 14.15
N TRP A 141 13.43 2.22 13.09
CA TRP A 141 12.78 3.10 12.13
C TRP A 141 11.73 2.37 11.30
N LEU A 142 12.04 1.15 10.85
CA LEU A 142 11.10 0.36 10.08
C LEU A 142 9.81 0.08 10.87
N ARG A 143 9.91 -0.26 12.16
CA ARG A 143 8.72 -0.45 13.02
C ARG A 143 7.94 0.83 13.33
N HIS A 144 8.65 1.96 13.39
CA HIS A 144 8.02 3.25 13.63
C HIS A 144 7.25 3.69 12.38
N PHE A 145 7.90 3.70 11.22
CA PHE A 145 7.32 4.21 9.98
C PHE A 145 6.56 3.17 9.15
N SER A 146 6.50 1.90 9.57
CA SER A 146 5.73 0.88 8.87
C SER A 146 4.24 1.21 8.80
N PHE A 147 3.68 1.73 9.88
CA PHE A 147 2.24 2.00 9.96
C PHE A 147 1.75 2.99 8.89
N PRO A 148 2.32 4.21 8.74
CA PRO A 148 1.94 5.12 7.65
C PRO A 148 2.10 4.52 6.25
N VAL A 149 3.15 3.72 6.04
CA VAL A 149 3.43 3.13 4.72
C VAL A 149 2.42 2.01 4.39
N PHE A 150 2.08 1.16 5.35
CA PHE A 150 1.06 0.11 5.15
C PHE A 150 -0.36 0.66 5.10
N PHE A 151 -0.63 1.80 5.75
CA PHE A 151 -1.91 2.49 5.68
C PHE A 151 -2.29 2.89 4.25
N PHE A 152 -1.33 2.98 3.32
CA PHE A 152 -1.63 3.22 1.91
C PHE A 152 -2.24 2.01 1.19
N LEU A 153 -1.90 0.78 1.58
CA LEU A 153 -2.32 -0.43 0.84
C LEU A 153 -3.85 -0.60 0.69
N PRO A 154 -4.70 -0.24 1.67
CA PRO A 154 -6.15 -0.25 1.51
C PRO A 154 -6.66 0.61 0.34
N ALA A 155 -5.93 1.63 -0.11
CA ALA A 155 -6.32 2.43 -1.28
C ALA A 155 -6.14 1.69 -2.61
N VAL A 156 -5.42 0.57 -2.61
CA VAL A 156 -5.18 -0.24 -3.80
C VAL A 156 -6.40 -1.14 -4.02
N PRO A 157 -7.01 -1.12 -5.22
CA PRO A 157 -8.20 -1.92 -5.49
C PRO A 157 -7.90 -3.41 -5.35
N TRP A 158 -8.79 -4.14 -4.68
CA TRP A 158 -8.59 -5.56 -4.44
C TRP A 158 -8.65 -6.35 -5.74
N VAL A 159 -7.85 -7.40 -5.80
CA VAL A 159 -7.84 -8.32 -6.94
C VAL A 159 -9.19 -9.04 -6.99
N THR A 160 -9.93 -8.83 -8.08
CA THR A 160 -11.28 -9.38 -8.27
C THR A 160 -11.33 -10.90 -8.16
N ALA A 161 -10.27 -11.59 -8.53
CA ALA A 161 -10.14 -13.04 -8.39
C ALA A 161 -10.23 -13.52 -6.93
N ILE A 162 -9.87 -12.68 -5.96
CA ILE A 162 -9.97 -12.95 -4.51
C ILE A 162 -11.32 -12.47 -3.98
N GLU A 163 -11.80 -11.31 -4.46
CA GLU A 163 -13.05 -10.70 -4.03
C GLU A 163 -14.28 -11.53 -4.41
N ALA A 164 -14.37 -11.97 -5.67
CA ALA A 164 -15.52 -12.72 -6.19
C ALA A 164 -15.87 -14.00 -5.39
N PRO A 165 -14.92 -14.93 -5.11
CA PRO A 165 -15.26 -16.14 -4.37
C PRO A 165 -15.68 -15.86 -2.93
N ILE A 166 -15.13 -14.81 -2.30
CA ILE A 166 -15.48 -14.42 -0.93
C ILE A 166 -16.91 -13.87 -0.90
N ILE A 167 -17.22 -12.90 -1.78
CA ILE A 167 -18.55 -12.28 -1.83
C ILE A 167 -19.60 -13.33 -2.17
N GLU A 168 -19.37 -14.13 -3.20
CA GLU A 168 -20.32 -15.17 -3.59
C GLU A 168 -20.48 -16.24 -2.51
N GLY A 169 -19.40 -16.63 -1.84
CA GLY A 169 -19.43 -17.58 -0.73
C GLY A 169 -20.26 -17.03 0.43
N LEU A 170 -20.03 -15.77 0.81
CA LEU A 170 -20.75 -15.11 1.89
C LEU A 170 -22.23 -14.93 1.54
N MET A 171 -22.55 -14.50 0.33
CA MET A 171 -23.93 -14.36 -0.16
C MET A 171 -24.66 -15.70 -0.16
N ARG A 172 -23.99 -16.78 -0.60
CA ARG A 172 -24.53 -18.14 -0.53
C ARG A 172 -24.78 -18.57 0.92
N GLY A 173 -23.85 -18.26 1.83
CA GLY A 173 -23.98 -18.54 3.26
C GLY A 173 -25.14 -17.79 3.92
N ILE A 174 -25.23 -16.48 3.71
CA ILE A 174 -26.33 -15.65 4.23
C ILE A 174 -27.68 -16.11 3.67
N ALA A 175 -27.76 -16.42 2.38
CA ALA A 175 -28.98 -16.94 1.77
C ALA A 175 -29.38 -18.32 2.33
N ALA A 176 -28.41 -19.18 2.66
CA ALA A 176 -28.68 -20.46 3.30
C ALA A 176 -29.24 -20.25 4.72
N LEU A 177 -28.58 -19.43 5.53
CA LEU A 177 -29.01 -19.10 6.89
C LEU A 177 -30.38 -18.42 6.92
N ALA A 178 -30.61 -17.45 6.04
CA ALA A 178 -31.90 -16.77 5.90
C ALA A 178 -33.02 -17.76 5.54
N ALA A 179 -32.70 -18.76 4.72
CA ALA A 179 -33.70 -19.75 4.35
C ALA A 179 -33.94 -20.81 5.43
N GLU A 180 -32.93 -21.16 6.25
CA GLU A 180 -33.11 -22.00 7.43
C GLU A 180 -33.92 -21.28 8.50
N THR A 181 -33.65 -20.01 8.75
CA THR A 181 -34.44 -19.19 9.68
C THR A 181 -35.89 -19.05 9.22
N LEU A 182 -36.14 -18.75 7.95
CA LEU A 182 -37.51 -18.72 7.40
C LEU A 182 -38.24 -20.07 7.47
N ALA A 183 -37.50 -21.18 7.28
CA ALA A 183 -38.05 -22.52 7.45
C ALA A 183 -38.41 -22.81 8.92
N LEU A 184 -37.62 -22.32 9.88
CA LEU A 184 -37.91 -22.40 11.32
C LEU A 184 -39.14 -21.57 11.70
N PHE A 185 -39.39 -20.43 11.03
CA PHE A 185 -40.59 -19.60 11.23
C PHE A 185 -41.82 -20.08 10.44
N GLY A 186 -41.77 -21.28 9.82
CA GLY A 186 -42.94 -21.91 9.20
C GLY A 186 -43.36 -21.32 7.85
N VAL A 187 -42.54 -20.46 7.22
CA VAL A 187 -42.80 -19.93 5.87
C VAL A 187 -42.36 -20.97 4.84
N PRO A 188 -43.26 -21.57 4.03
CA PRO A 188 -42.88 -22.64 3.11
C PRO A 188 -41.96 -22.15 2.00
N ARG A 189 -40.81 -22.82 1.84
CA ARG A 189 -39.95 -22.67 0.64
C ARG A 189 -40.74 -23.11 -0.61
N ARG A 190 -41.27 -22.17 -1.41
CA ARG A 190 -41.68 -22.46 -2.79
C ARG A 190 -40.43 -22.70 -3.65
N ARG A 191 -39.89 -23.92 -3.57
CA ARG A 191 -38.87 -24.43 -4.49
C ARG A 191 -39.57 -24.69 -5.83
N LYS A 192 -39.60 -23.70 -6.73
CA LYS A 192 -40.04 -23.89 -8.12
C LYS A 192 -39.09 -24.88 -8.81
N ARG A 193 -39.36 -26.18 -8.67
CA ARG A 193 -38.80 -27.25 -9.50
C ARG A 193 -39.44 -27.12 -10.89
N ILE A 194 -38.89 -26.26 -11.75
CA ILE A 194 -39.36 -26.14 -13.15
C ILE A 194 -38.59 -27.07 -14.10
N PHE A 195 -37.54 -27.78 -13.67
CA PHE A 195 -36.64 -28.48 -14.62
C PHE A 195 -36.68 -30.02 -14.63
N CYS A 196 -37.73 -30.70 -14.15
CA CYS A 196 -37.81 -32.17 -14.25
C CYS A 196 -38.93 -32.74 -15.13
N ALA A 197 -39.85 -31.95 -15.68
CA ALA A 197 -40.99 -32.50 -16.42
C ALA A 197 -40.73 -32.83 -17.90
N CYS A 198 -39.63 -32.36 -18.51
CA CYS A 198 -39.45 -32.51 -19.97
C CYS A 198 -38.69 -33.77 -20.42
N ARG A 199 -38.18 -34.61 -19.50
CA ARG A 199 -37.46 -35.86 -19.87
C ARG A 199 -38.33 -37.12 -19.85
N ALA A 200 -39.59 -37.04 -19.43
CA ALA A 200 -40.51 -38.18 -19.40
C ALA A 200 -41.47 -38.27 -20.61
N ALA A 201 -41.49 -37.27 -21.49
CA ALA A 201 -42.40 -37.22 -22.65
C ALA A 201 -41.71 -37.49 -24.01
N SER A 202 -40.42 -37.90 -24.01
CA SER A 202 -39.65 -38.20 -25.22
C SER A 202 -39.36 -39.71 -25.40
N SER A 203 -40.00 -40.57 -24.60
CA SER A 203 -39.85 -42.02 -24.67
C SER A 203 -41.20 -42.73 -24.62
N ALA A 204 -42.11 -42.31 -25.49
CA ALA A 204 -43.30 -43.05 -25.91
C ALA A 204 -43.42 -42.91 -27.43
#